data_AF-A0A923NVC0-F1
#
_entry.id   AF-A0A923NVC0-F1
#
_cell.length_a   1.000
_cell.length_b   1.000
_cell.length_c   1.000
_cell.angle_alpha   90.00
_cell.angle_beta   90.00
_cell.angle_gamma   90.00
#
_symmetry.space_group_name_H-M   'P 1'
#
loop_
_entity.id
_entity.type
_entity.pdbx_description
1 polymer ?
#
loop_
_entity_poly.entity_id
_entity_poly.type
_entity_poly.pdbx_seq_one_letter_code
_entity_poly.pdbx_strand_id
1 'polypeptide(L)'
;MQSILLSVLLAWSAVMPTVKLAVEAPAPVPGKKGMTWGVSEPPVRQSGIVLVSCHGQPRIGGASCDAYQGDTACSAALPVLCVADDRWPLPPALKGATNLHRGWAHGRVALSQPVRGDALTSSSQADAQCVAEFGAGWRMAEHHDGGGGWSYYAAGSLGTATRFWVAIDDATGNCWSSTPSYRASID
;
A
#
# COMPACT_ATOMS: atom_id res chain seq x y z
N MET A 1 41.79 -32.98 57.70
CA MET A 1 42.30 -32.82 56.32
C MET A 1 41.12 -32.93 55.37
N GLN A 2 40.67 -31.82 54.76
CA GLN A 2 40.01 -31.77 53.45
C GLN A 2 39.65 -30.31 53.15
N SER A 3 40.46 -29.69 52.30
CA SER A 3 40.23 -28.36 51.75
C SER A 3 39.50 -28.51 50.42
N ILE A 4 38.34 -27.88 50.27
CA ILE A 4 37.58 -27.84 49.01
C ILE A 4 37.92 -26.50 48.33
N LEU A 5 38.61 -26.58 47.18
CA LEU A 5 38.88 -25.45 46.29
C LEU A 5 37.63 -25.22 45.41
N LEU A 6 36.96 -24.08 45.58
CA LEU A 6 35.93 -23.61 44.65
C LEU A 6 36.59 -22.79 43.53
N SER A 7 36.55 -23.32 42.30
CA SER A 7 36.97 -22.61 41.09
C SER A 7 35.86 -21.67 40.62
N VAL A 8 36.12 -20.37 40.63
CA VAL A 8 35.22 -19.34 40.07
C VAL A 8 35.47 -19.25 38.56
N LEU A 9 34.52 -19.73 37.75
CA LEU A 9 34.52 -19.53 36.30
C LEU A 9 33.95 -18.15 35.99
N LEU A 10 34.81 -17.21 35.60
CA LEU A 10 34.42 -15.91 35.03
C LEU A 10 33.93 -16.13 33.60
N ALA A 11 32.61 -16.07 33.38
CA ALA A 11 32.02 -16.03 32.05
C ALA A 11 32.16 -14.62 31.47
N TRP A 12 33.04 -14.44 30.48
CA TRP A 12 33.06 -13.23 29.65
C TRP A 12 31.89 -13.26 28.66
N SER A 13 30.83 -12.51 28.96
CA SER A 13 29.80 -12.17 27.97
C SER A 13 30.37 -11.13 27.00
N ALA A 14 30.87 -11.58 25.86
CA ALA A 14 31.20 -10.69 24.75
C ALA A 14 29.90 -10.17 24.10
N VAL A 15 29.58 -8.90 24.34
CA VAL A 15 28.51 -8.20 23.63
C VAL A 15 29.02 -7.87 22.23
N MET A 16 28.64 -8.66 21.22
CA MET A 16 28.94 -8.33 19.83
C MET A 16 27.98 -7.23 19.35
N PRO A 17 28.48 -6.08 18.86
CA PRO A 17 27.62 -5.05 18.30
C PRO A 17 27.00 -5.56 16.99
N THR A 18 25.67 -5.56 16.93
CA THR A 18 24.95 -5.84 15.69
C THR A 18 25.11 -4.66 14.75
N VAL A 19 25.93 -4.81 13.70
CA VAL A 19 26.01 -3.83 12.62
C VAL A 19 24.75 -3.97 11.77
N LYS A 20 23.81 -3.02 11.89
CA LYS A 20 22.71 -2.87 10.93
C LYS A 20 23.29 -2.26 9.66
N LEU A 21 23.44 -3.04 8.59
CA LEU A 21 23.63 -2.48 7.26
C LEU A 21 22.38 -1.68 6.91
N ALA A 22 22.51 -0.36 6.81
CA ALA A 22 21.52 0.46 6.13
C ALA A 22 21.70 0.23 4.63
N VAL A 23 20.80 -0.53 4.00
CA VAL A 23 20.64 -0.45 2.55
C VAL A 23 20.08 0.93 2.26
N GLU A 24 20.88 1.79 1.65
CA GLU A 24 20.43 3.11 1.22
C GLU A 24 19.33 2.92 0.18
N ALA A 25 18.20 3.59 0.39
CA ALA A 25 17.09 3.55 -0.55
C ALA A 25 17.57 4.07 -1.92
N PRO A 26 17.15 3.44 -3.03
CA PRO A 26 17.50 3.93 -4.36
C PRO A 26 17.03 5.37 -4.52
N ALA A 27 17.87 6.21 -5.12
CA ALA A 27 17.54 7.60 -5.39
C ALA A 27 16.29 7.70 -6.30
N PRO A 28 15.44 8.73 -6.13
CA PRO A 28 14.31 8.96 -7.02
C PRO A 28 14.73 9.04 -8.49
N VAL A 29 14.02 8.33 -9.36
CA VAL A 29 14.27 8.38 -10.81
C VAL A 29 13.65 9.67 -11.38
N PRO A 30 14.45 10.59 -11.97
CA PRO A 30 13.91 11.83 -12.53
C PRO A 30 12.84 11.58 -13.59
N GLY A 31 11.72 12.29 -13.52
CA GLY A 31 10.62 12.16 -14.47
C GLY A 31 9.76 10.89 -14.31
N LYS A 32 10.04 10.06 -13.29
CA LYS A 32 9.23 8.87 -12.98
C LYS A 32 7.80 9.27 -12.62
N LYS A 33 6.86 8.42 -13.04
CA LYS A 33 5.46 8.49 -12.66
C LYS A 33 5.06 7.29 -11.81
N GLY A 34 4.14 7.54 -10.89
CA GLY A 34 3.44 6.55 -10.09
C GLY A 34 1.99 6.41 -10.55
N MET A 35 1.42 5.24 -10.33
CA MET A 35 0.02 4.95 -10.54
C MET A 35 -0.79 5.61 -9.44
N THR A 36 -1.82 6.34 -9.85
CA THR A 36 -2.82 6.85 -8.92
C THR A 36 -4.18 6.32 -9.29
N TRP A 37 -5.08 6.23 -8.30
CA TRP A 37 -6.49 5.95 -8.50
C TRP A 37 -7.33 7.11 -7.95
N GLY A 38 -8.62 7.09 -8.26
CA GLY A 38 -9.61 7.99 -7.69
C GLY A 38 -10.86 7.24 -7.26
N VAL A 39 -11.88 7.98 -6.82
CA VAL A 39 -13.20 7.41 -6.54
C VAL A 39 -14.03 7.41 -7.81
N SER A 40 -14.65 6.28 -8.13
CA SER A 40 -15.63 6.14 -9.21
C SER A 40 -17.05 6.11 -8.65
N GLU A 41 -18.00 6.56 -9.47
CA GLU A 41 -19.41 6.37 -9.17
C GLU A 41 -19.75 4.87 -9.21
N PRO A 42 -20.20 4.26 -8.11
CA PRO A 42 -20.46 2.84 -8.09
C PRO A 42 -21.79 2.55 -8.80
N PRO A 43 -21.91 1.40 -9.49
CA PRO A 43 -23.20 0.95 -10.03
C PRO A 43 -24.22 0.64 -8.91
N VAL A 44 -23.75 0.40 -7.68
CA VAL A 44 -24.58 0.26 -6.47
C VAL A 44 -24.16 1.31 -5.45
N ARG A 45 -25.08 2.22 -5.09
CA ARG A 45 -24.85 3.20 -4.03
C ARG A 45 -25.25 2.61 -2.68
N GLN A 46 -24.27 2.42 -1.79
CA GLN A 46 -24.51 2.02 -0.42
C GLN A 46 -23.63 2.86 0.51
N SER A 47 -24.23 3.43 1.56
CA SER A 47 -23.48 4.18 2.56
C SER A 47 -22.41 3.30 3.21
N GLY A 48 -21.21 3.85 3.36
CA GLY A 48 -20.07 3.13 3.93
C GLY A 48 -19.38 2.15 2.97
N ILE A 49 -19.76 2.11 1.69
CA ILE A 49 -19.03 1.39 0.64
C ILE A 49 -18.56 2.39 -0.41
N VAL A 50 -17.29 2.29 -0.78
CA VAL A 50 -16.67 3.09 -1.83
C VAL A 50 -16.18 2.19 -2.96
N LEU A 51 -16.25 2.70 -4.20
CA LEU A 51 -15.59 2.11 -5.35
C LEU A 51 -14.36 2.95 -5.69
N VAL A 52 -13.17 2.43 -5.39
CA VAL A 52 -11.91 3.02 -5.83
C VAL A 52 -11.51 2.44 -7.17
N SER A 53 -10.95 3.26 -8.05
CA SER A 53 -10.71 2.85 -9.42
C SER A 53 -9.62 3.66 -10.11
N CYS A 54 -8.92 2.98 -11.01
CA CYS A 54 -8.08 3.57 -12.05
C CYS A 54 -8.81 4.67 -12.84
N HIS A 55 -10.10 4.45 -13.12
CA HIS A 55 -10.98 5.33 -13.89
C HIS A 55 -11.68 6.41 -13.05
N GLY A 56 -11.40 6.45 -11.75
CA GLY A 56 -12.02 7.37 -10.80
C GLY A 56 -11.64 8.82 -11.03
N GLN A 57 -12.43 9.72 -10.47
CA GLN A 57 -12.21 11.17 -10.56
C GLN A 57 -11.19 11.65 -9.52
N PRO A 58 -10.51 12.79 -9.79
CA PRO A 58 -10.46 13.50 -11.08
C PRO A 58 -9.63 12.75 -12.14
N ARG A 59 -9.98 12.87 -13.43
CA ARG A 59 -9.15 12.30 -14.51
C ARG A 59 -7.87 13.10 -14.73
N ILE A 60 -6.76 12.41 -15.00
CA ILE A 60 -5.46 13.03 -15.29
C ILE A 60 -5.30 13.15 -16.79
N GLY A 61 -5.19 14.39 -17.30
CA GLY A 61 -5.11 14.65 -18.75
C GLY A 61 -6.31 14.11 -19.55
N GLY A 62 -7.48 13.96 -18.91
CA GLY A 62 -8.67 13.35 -19.52
C GLY A 62 -8.63 11.82 -19.65
N ALA A 63 -7.53 11.18 -19.25
CA ALA A 63 -7.31 9.74 -19.31
C ALA A 63 -7.58 9.04 -17.96
N SER A 64 -7.50 7.71 -17.99
CA SER A 64 -7.51 6.86 -16.79
C SER A 64 -6.11 6.74 -16.18
N CYS A 65 -5.95 5.98 -15.09
CA CYS A 65 -4.62 5.64 -14.57
C CYS A 65 -3.79 4.82 -15.58
N ASP A 66 -2.50 4.69 -15.30
CA ASP A 66 -1.58 3.82 -16.03
C ASP A 66 -0.81 2.94 -15.05
N ALA A 67 -1.18 1.66 -14.95
CA ALA A 67 -0.50 0.69 -14.09
C ALA A 67 0.88 0.27 -14.62
N TYR A 68 1.11 0.42 -15.93
CA TYR A 68 2.34 -0.04 -16.58
C TYR A 68 3.48 0.96 -16.39
N GLN A 69 3.20 2.25 -16.55
CA GLN A 69 4.21 3.32 -16.51
C GLN A 69 3.98 4.36 -15.41
N GLY A 70 2.80 4.38 -14.79
CA GLY A 70 2.35 5.43 -13.89
C GLY A 70 1.75 6.62 -14.65
N ASP A 71 0.79 7.29 -14.02
CA ASP A 71 0.04 8.41 -14.60
C ASP A 71 0.40 9.77 -13.98
N THR A 72 0.94 9.78 -12.76
CA THR A 72 1.20 11.00 -11.98
C THR A 72 2.67 11.14 -11.66
N ALA A 73 3.24 12.34 -11.82
CA ALA A 73 4.63 12.60 -11.47
C ALA A 73 4.91 12.28 -9.99
N CYS A 74 5.95 11.49 -9.71
CA CYS A 74 6.29 11.08 -8.34
C CYS A 74 6.66 12.25 -7.42
N SER A 75 7.00 13.41 -7.97
CA SER A 75 7.21 14.64 -7.19
C SER A 75 5.91 15.25 -6.63
N ALA A 76 4.73 14.82 -7.08
CA ALA A 76 3.46 15.28 -6.56
C ALA A 76 3.21 14.77 -5.14
N ALA A 77 2.58 15.59 -4.30
CA ALA A 77 2.11 15.18 -2.98
C ALA A 77 0.64 14.78 -3.05
N LEU A 78 0.34 13.50 -2.86
CA LEU A 78 -1.01 12.94 -2.85
C LEU A 78 -1.19 11.98 -1.67
N PRO A 79 -2.42 11.80 -1.16
CA PRO A 79 -2.70 10.76 -0.18
C PRO A 79 -2.31 9.36 -0.70
N VAL A 80 -1.94 8.47 0.21
CA VAL A 80 -1.85 7.03 -0.07
C VAL A 80 -3.23 6.43 0.21
N LEU A 81 -3.73 5.58 -0.70
CA LEU A 81 -4.84 4.72 -0.37
C LEU A 81 -4.33 3.62 0.56
N CYS A 82 -4.78 3.64 1.80
CA CYS A 82 -4.46 2.63 2.79
C CYS A 82 -5.62 1.64 2.90
N VAL A 83 -5.31 0.36 3.06
CA VAL A 83 -6.27 -0.73 3.23
C VAL A 83 -5.91 -1.54 4.48
N ALA A 84 -6.93 -1.98 5.22
CA ALA A 84 -6.83 -3.02 6.22
C ALA A 84 -7.67 -4.21 5.76
N ASP A 85 -7.04 -5.36 5.52
CA ASP A 85 -7.74 -6.60 5.21
C ASP A 85 -8.29 -7.20 6.52
N ASP A 86 -9.50 -6.78 6.87
CA ASP A 86 -10.22 -7.25 8.04
C ASP A 86 -10.92 -8.61 7.78
N ARG A 87 -10.71 -9.23 6.60
CA ARG A 87 -11.36 -10.47 6.16
C ARG A 87 -12.89 -10.42 6.20
N TRP A 88 -13.47 -9.25 5.94
CA TRP A 88 -14.91 -9.03 5.98
C TRP A 88 -15.60 -9.80 4.84
N PRO A 89 -16.78 -10.40 5.12
CA PRO A 89 -17.56 -11.06 4.09
C PRO A 89 -18.07 -10.04 3.06
N LEU A 90 -18.33 -10.51 1.84
CA LEU A 90 -18.95 -9.69 0.81
C LEU A 90 -20.31 -9.14 1.31
N PRO A 91 -20.49 -7.81 1.35
CA PRO A 91 -21.78 -7.22 1.72
C PRO A 91 -22.91 -7.73 0.83
N PRO A 92 -24.09 -8.11 1.38
CA PRO A 92 -25.20 -8.64 0.58
C PRO A 92 -25.64 -7.73 -0.56
N ALA A 93 -25.55 -6.41 -0.39
CA ALA A 93 -25.91 -5.44 -1.42
C ALA A 93 -24.90 -5.34 -2.59
N LEU A 94 -23.71 -5.92 -2.45
CA LEU A 94 -22.76 -6.09 -3.56
C LEU A 94 -22.92 -7.43 -4.28
N LYS A 95 -23.85 -8.29 -3.85
CA LYS A 95 -24.12 -9.57 -4.52
C LYS A 95 -24.57 -9.33 -5.97
N GLY A 96 -23.84 -9.90 -6.92
CA GLY A 96 -24.07 -9.70 -8.36
C GLY A 96 -23.49 -8.39 -8.93
N ALA A 97 -22.98 -7.50 -8.07
CA ALA A 97 -22.30 -6.28 -8.49
C ALA A 97 -20.79 -6.49 -8.69
N THR A 98 -20.20 -7.55 -8.13
CA THR A 98 -18.76 -7.84 -8.25
C THR A 98 -18.40 -8.65 -9.49
N ASN A 99 -17.17 -8.48 -9.99
CA ASN A 99 -16.55 -9.30 -11.03
C ASN A 99 -15.01 -9.15 -10.97
N LEU A 100 -14.29 -9.76 -11.92
CA LEU A 100 -12.82 -9.72 -12.02
C LEU A 100 -12.20 -8.32 -12.18
N HIS A 101 -13.00 -7.28 -12.41
CA HIS A 101 -12.54 -5.90 -12.53
C HIS A 101 -13.08 -4.96 -11.44
N ARG A 102 -13.96 -5.45 -10.57
CA ARG A 102 -14.59 -4.70 -9.48
C ARG A 102 -15.01 -5.63 -8.35
N GLY A 103 -14.04 -6.32 -7.77
CA GLY A 103 -14.29 -7.22 -6.66
C GLY A 103 -14.45 -6.51 -5.33
N TRP A 104 -14.36 -7.27 -4.24
CA TRP A 104 -14.46 -6.77 -2.86
C TRP A 104 -13.11 -6.94 -2.19
N ALA A 105 -12.57 -5.86 -1.61
CA ALA A 105 -11.25 -5.86 -0.98
C ALA A 105 -11.21 -6.52 0.41
N HIS A 106 -12.32 -7.11 0.87
CA HIS A 106 -12.39 -7.79 2.17
C HIS A 106 -12.08 -6.93 3.39
N GLY A 107 -12.16 -5.60 3.26
CA GLY A 107 -11.69 -4.72 4.33
C GLY A 107 -12.09 -3.27 4.19
N ARG A 108 -11.46 -2.45 5.04
CA ARG A 108 -11.64 -0.99 5.08
C ARG A 108 -10.56 -0.27 4.30
N VAL A 109 -10.91 0.89 3.74
CA VAL A 109 -9.97 1.83 3.13
C VAL A 109 -10.06 3.21 3.75
N ALA A 110 -8.93 3.91 3.77
CA ALA A 110 -8.78 5.29 4.20
C ALA A 110 -7.67 5.98 3.40
N LEU A 111 -7.68 7.31 3.39
CA LEU A 111 -6.63 8.11 2.76
C LEU A 111 -5.70 8.68 3.83
N SER A 112 -4.40 8.47 3.69
CA SER A 112 -3.39 9.08 4.57
C SER A 112 -3.30 10.61 4.37
N GLN A 113 -2.47 11.28 5.18
CA GLN A 113 -1.96 12.59 4.78
C GLN A 113 -1.24 12.52 3.42
N PRO A 114 -1.26 13.59 2.62
CA PRO A 114 -0.52 13.64 1.37
C PRO A 114 0.99 13.45 1.57
N VAL A 115 1.58 12.58 0.77
CA VAL A 115 3.03 12.31 0.74
C VAL A 115 3.52 12.43 -0.70
N ARG A 116 4.76 12.89 -0.88
CA ARG A 116 5.38 12.85 -2.20
C ARG A 116 5.59 11.41 -2.63
N GLY A 117 5.22 11.07 -3.86
CA GLY A 117 5.42 9.73 -4.40
C GLY A 117 6.90 9.29 -4.37
N ASP A 118 7.83 10.23 -4.56
CA ASP A 118 9.28 9.99 -4.49
C ASP A 118 9.84 9.81 -3.08
N ALA A 119 9.03 10.04 -2.03
CA ALA A 119 9.35 9.64 -0.67
C ALA A 119 8.94 8.19 -0.36
N LEU A 120 8.14 7.56 -1.23
CA LEU A 120 7.81 6.14 -1.16
C LEU A 120 8.89 5.37 -1.94
N THR A 121 9.94 4.92 -1.25
CA THR A 121 11.11 4.26 -1.87
C THR A 121 11.05 2.74 -1.88
N SER A 122 10.01 2.16 -1.28
CA SER A 122 9.72 0.73 -1.31
C SER A 122 8.25 0.48 -0.95
N SER A 123 7.76 -0.73 -1.25
CA SER A 123 6.46 -1.18 -0.73
C SER A 123 6.40 -1.14 0.79
N SER A 124 7.46 -1.57 1.48
CA SER A 124 7.53 -1.54 2.94
C SER A 124 7.46 -0.12 3.53
N GLN A 125 8.06 0.87 2.86
CA GLN A 125 7.95 2.27 3.29
C GLN A 125 6.55 2.84 3.03
N ALA A 126 5.93 2.45 1.93
CA ALA A 126 4.56 2.85 1.64
C ALA A 126 3.55 2.21 2.60
N ASP A 127 3.78 0.97 3.01
CA ASP A 127 3.01 0.33 4.05
C ASP A 127 3.25 0.99 5.42
N ALA A 128 4.50 1.37 5.72
CA ALA A 128 4.82 2.12 6.93
C ALA A 128 4.10 3.48 7.01
N GLN A 129 3.86 4.15 5.88
CA GLN A 129 3.03 5.36 5.84
C GLN A 129 1.59 5.08 6.30
N CYS A 130 1.02 3.96 5.90
CA CYS A 130 -0.32 3.56 6.32
C CYS A 130 -0.36 3.12 7.79
N VAL A 131 0.66 2.38 8.25
CA VAL A 131 0.79 1.99 9.67
C VAL A 131 0.95 3.23 10.56
N ALA A 132 1.72 4.23 10.13
CA ALA A 132 1.91 5.45 10.90
C ALA A 132 0.62 6.25 11.09
N GLU A 133 -0.25 6.28 10.07
CA GLU A 133 -1.52 7.02 10.14
C GLU A 133 -2.62 6.24 10.87
N PHE A 134 -2.71 4.93 10.66
CA PHE A 134 -3.88 4.14 11.06
C PHE A 134 -3.58 2.97 11.99
N GLY A 135 -2.31 2.70 12.28
CA GLY A 135 -1.86 1.63 13.17
C GLY A 135 -1.59 0.30 12.46
N ALA A 136 -1.25 -0.71 13.26
CA ALA A 136 -0.95 -2.06 12.76
C ALA A 136 -2.14 -2.66 11.99
N GLY A 137 -1.84 -3.45 10.96
CA GLY A 137 -2.84 -4.08 10.08
C GLY A 137 -3.20 -3.26 8.84
N TRP A 138 -2.74 -2.02 8.74
CA TRP A 138 -2.88 -1.19 7.54
C TRP A 138 -1.66 -1.29 6.64
N ARG A 139 -1.88 -1.28 5.33
CA ARG A 139 -0.84 -1.20 4.30
C ARG A 139 -1.29 -0.32 3.15
N MET A 140 -0.38 0.06 2.26
CA MET A 140 -0.78 0.74 1.04
C MET A 140 -1.55 -0.26 0.17
N ALA A 141 -2.70 0.18 -0.34
CA ALA A 141 -3.55 -0.64 -1.16
C ALA A 141 -2.88 -0.96 -2.51
N GLU A 142 -3.22 -2.11 -3.05
CA GLU A 142 -2.66 -2.72 -4.24
C GLU A 142 -3.74 -2.81 -5.34
N HIS A 143 -3.34 -2.77 -6.60
CA HIS A 143 -4.21 -2.80 -7.76
C HIS A 143 -5.17 -4.00 -7.76
N HIS A 144 -4.73 -5.13 -7.22
CA HIS A 144 -5.42 -6.42 -7.21
C HIS A 144 -6.08 -6.79 -5.88
N ASP A 145 -6.16 -5.86 -4.91
CA ASP A 145 -6.77 -6.13 -3.60
C ASP A 145 -8.23 -6.62 -3.68
N GLY A 146 -8.95 -6.32 -4.76
CA GLY A 146 -10.28 -6.87 -5.02
C GLY A 146 -10.33 -8.26 -5.66
N GLY A 147 -9.21 -8.98 -5.79
CA GLY A 147 -9.14 -10.27 -6.49
C GLY A 147 -9.24 -10.14 -8.02
N GLY A 148 -8.79 -9.00 -8.57
CA GLY A 148 -9.07 -8.56 -9.93
C GLY A 148 -8.21 -7.36 -10.33
N GLY A 149 -8.63 -6.52 -11.28
CA GLY A 149 -7.88 -5.29 -11.62
C GLY A 149 -8.77 -4.10 -11.96
N TRP A 150 -8.20 -2.89 -12.01
CA TRP A 150 -8.81 -1.62 -12.46
C TRP A 150 -9.83 -0.95 -11.52
N SER A 151 -10.50 -1.70 -10.64
CA SER A 151 -11.27 -1.15 -9.51
C SER A 151 -11.62 -2.21 -8.47
N TYR A 152 -12.03 -1.77 -7.28
CA TYR A 152 -12.67 -2.64 -6.29
C TYR A 152 -13.51 -1.85 -5.30
N TYR A 153 -14.47 -2.55 -4.71
CA TYR A 153 -15.23 -2.08 -3.57
C TYR A 153 -14.46 -2.29 -2.28
N ALA A 154 -14.59 -1.37 -1.35
CA ALA A 154 -14.09 -1.48 0.02
C ALA A 154 -15.03 -0.75 0.99
N ALA A 155 -14.94 -1.08 2.28
CA ALA A 155 -15.64 -0.32 3.30
C ALA A 155 -14.93 1.02 3.50
N GLY A 156 -15.67 2.12 3.38
CA GLY A 156 -15.09 3.45 3.50
C GLY A 156 -15.99 4.55 2.95
N SER A 157 -15.59 5.79 3.21
CA SER A 157 -16.23 6.98 2.66
C SER A 157 -15.14 7.94 2.21
N LEU A 158 -14.92 8.00 0.90
CA LEU A 158 -13.88 8.82 0.27
C LEU A 158 -14.54 9.81 -0.71
N GLY A 159 -14.01 11.02 -0.77
CA GLY A 159 -14.44 12.03 -1.74
C GLY A 159 -13.84 11.79 -3.14
N THR A 160 -14.45 12.41 -4.16
CA THR A 160 -14.01 12.33 -5.57
C THR A 160 -13.05 13.44 -5.97
N ALA A 161 -12.66 14.31 -5.03
CA ALA A 161 -11.91 15.53 -5.33
C ALA A 161 -10.40 15.31 -5.52
N THR A 162 -9.85 14.17 -5.11
CA THR A 162 -8.41 13.91 -5.14
C THR A 162 -8.11 12.53 -5.70
N ARG A 163 -6.95 12.43 -6.35
CA ARG A 163 -6.30 11.16 -6.65
C ARG A 163 -5.46 10.72 -5.46
N PHE A 164 -5.14 9.44 -5.42
CA PHE A 164 -4.34 8.83 -4.36
C PHE A 164 -3.41 7.76 -4.94
N TRP A 165 -2.24 7.61 -4.32
CA TRP A 165 -1.26 6.60 -4.68
C TRP A 165 -1.81 5.19 -4.41
N VAL A 166 -1.64 4.28 -5.37
CA VAL A 166 -1.98 2.85 -5.27
C VAL A 166 -0.81 2.06 -5.82
N ALA A 167 -0.45 0.96 -5.15
CA ALA A 167 0.65 0.11 -5.57
C ALA A 167 0.23 -0.81 -6.72
N ILE A 168 1.20 -1.23 -7.52
CA ILE A 168 1.05 -2.29 -8.53
C ILE A 168 2.24 -3.23 -8.46
N ASP A 169 2.00 -4.49 -8.15
CA ASP A 169 3.11 -5.42 -7.87
C ASP A 169 3.70 -6.06 -9.13
N ASP A 170 2.87 -6.28 -10.14
CA ASP A 170 3.23 -7.00 -11.37
C ASP A 170 3.57 -6.09 -12.57
N ALA A 171 3.71 -4.78 -12.32
CA ALA A 171 4.09 -3.79 -13.32
C ALA A 171 5.02 -2.70 -12.75
N THR A 172 5.36 -1.69 -13.56
CA THR A 172 6.35 -0.65 -13.17
C THR A 172 5.73 0.67 -12.73
N GLY A 173 4.42 0.71 -12.51
CA GLY A 173 3.69 1.92 -12.11
C GLY A 173 3.97 2.42 -10.69
N ASN A 174 4.94 1.89 -9.96
CA ASN A 174 5.30 2.41 -8.64
C ASN A 174 6.38 3.50 -8.74
N CYS A 175 6.37 4.46 -7.82
CA CYS A 175 7.40 5.51 -7.78
C CYS A 175 8.80 4.99 -7.41
N TRP A 176 8.89 3.84 -6.74
CA TRP A 176 10.14 3.24 -6.29
C TRP A 176 10.73 2.18 -7.24
N SER A 177 10.02 1.75 -8.28
CA SER A 177 10.47 0.62 -9.10
C SER A 177 10.57 0.95 -10.58
N SER A 178 11.60 0.40 -11.23
CA SER A 178 11.76 0.35 -12.69
C SER A 178 11.43 -1.04 -13.27
N THR A 179 11.08 -1.99 -12.40
CA THR A 179 10.67 -3.37 -12.71
C THR A 179 9.44 -3.73 -11.86
N PRO A 180 8.69 -4.80 -12.18
CA PRO A 180 7.70 -5.36 -11.26
C PRO A 180 8.29 -5.53 -9.87
N SER A 181 7.56 -5.06 -8.85
CA SER A 181 7.99 -5.11 -7.45
C SER A 181 6.96 -5.90 -6.66
N TYR A 182 7.13 -7.22 -6.63
CA TYR A 182 6.28 -8.10 -5.84
C TYR A 182 6.45 -7.79 -4.35
N ARG A 183 5.33 -7.52 -3.65
CA ARG A 183 5.34 -7.48 -2.19
C ARG A 183 5.57 -8.90 -1.66
N ALA A 184 6.38 -9.02 -0.61
CA ALA A 184 6.42 -10.27 0.14
C ALA A 184 5.01 -10.52 0.69
N SER A 185 4.44 -11.70 0.45
CA SER A 185 3.13 -12.06 0.99
C SER A 185 3.17 -11.90 2.50
N ILE A 186 2.21 -11.16 3.04
CA ILE A 186 2.00 -11.08 4.48
C ILE A 186 1.13 -12.29 4.82
N ASP A 187 1.79 -13.41 5.13
CA ASP A 187 1.14 -14.65 5.57
C ASP A 187 0.40 -14.46 6.92
#